data_AF-A0A8J5UXK4-F1
#
_entry.id   AF-A0A8J5UXK4-F1
#
_cell.length_a   1.000
_cell.length_b   1.000
_cell.length_c   1.000
_cell.angle_alpha   90.00
_cell.angle_beta   90.00
_cell.angle_gamma   90.00
#
_symmetry.space_group_name_H-M   'P 1'
#
loop_
_entity.id
_entity.type
_entity.pdbx_description
1 polymer ?
#
loop_
_entity_poly.entity_id
_entity_poly.type
_entity_poly.pdbx_seq_one_letter_code
_entity_poly.pdbx_strand_id
1 'polypeptide(L)'
;MLRSLLGVQSIRSIARQTITKPILPVSFSFINRQFSSSPIAYRINTSTRTKENVHDLETFLTLIGRNCIEHKELFENDLETFLATTSKKMKNMGIDTRTRRYLLRWKHKFVNDLEPLREHKRGVKKNGGERKAKAVLARKKALARREALENAGEETEDRIF
;
A
#
# COMPACT_ATOMS: atom_id res chain seq x y z
N MET A 1 41.53 1.66 86.45
CA MET A 1 41.75 2.93 85.70
C MET A 1 41.21 2.77 84.29
N LEU A 2 40.84 3.88 83.63
CA LEU A 2 40.25 4.05 82.27
C LEU A 2 38.71 4.13 82.30
N ARG A 3 38.13 5.29 82.66
CA ARG A 3 37.80 6.48 81.84
C ARG A 3 36.79 6.21 80.71
N SER A 4 35.61 6.77 80.95
CA SER A 4 34.57 7.26 80.03
C SER A 4 34.97 7.51 78.58
N LEU A 5 34.02 7.33 77.66
CA LEU A 5 33.49 8.42 76.84
C LEU A 5 32.23 7.96 76.08
N LEU A 6 31.11 8.60 76.41
CA LEU A 6 29.90 8.66 75.60
C LEU A 6 30.25 9.36 74.28
N GLY A 7 30.01 8.68 73.16
CA GLY A 7 30.08 9.28 71.83
C GLY A 7 28.71 9.26 71.19
N VAL A 8 27.94 10.35 71.36
CA VAL A 8 26.70 10.58 70.61
C VAL A 8 27.08 10.77 69.13
N GLN A 9 26.82 9.77 68.31
CA GLN A 9 27.03 9.90 66.87
C GLN A 9 25.93 10.79 66.28
N SER A 10 26.30 12.03 66.02
CA SER A 10 25.51 13.03 65.30
C SER A 10 25.05 12.47 63.95
N ILE A 11 23.74 12.28 63.79
CA ILE A 11 23.11 11.99 62.50
C ILE A 11 23.31 13.22 61.61
N ARG A 12 24.26 13.14 60.68
CA ARG A 12 24.45 14.20 59.67
C ARG A 12 23.25 14.14 58.72
N SER A 13 22.44 15.20 58.71
CA SER A 13 21.41 15.39 57.70
C SER A 13 22.07 15.53 56.32
N ILE A 14 21.86 14.55 55.45
CA ILE A 14 22.30 14.63 54.06
C ILE A 14 21.36 15.61 53.35
N ALA A 15 21.78 16.87 53.25
CA ALA A 15 21.11 17.86 52.43
C ALA A 15 21.22 17.43 50.96
N ARG A 16 20.10 17.07 50.34
CA ARG A 16 20.01 16.88 48.88
C ARG A 16 20.26 18.23 48.22
N GLN A 17 21.44 18.40 47.63
CA GLN A 17 21.71 19.51 46.73
C GLN A 17 20.90 19.28 45.45
N THR A 18 19.89 20.13 45.22
CA THR A 18 19.18 20.20 43.95
C THR A 18 20.08 20.90 42.93
N ILE A 19 20.66 20.14 42.02
CA ILE A 19 21.41 20.68 40.89
C ILE A 19 20.40 21.29 39.92
N THR A 20 20.06 22.56 40.09
CA THR A 20 19.34 23.35 39.10
C THR A 20 20.35 23.80 38.04
N LYS A 21 20.35 23.15 36.88
CA LYS A 21 21.15 23.59 35.74
C LYS A 21 20.66 24.98 35.30
N PRO A 22 21.53 25.95 35.03
CA PRO A 22 21.11 27.23 34.46
C PRO A 22 20.55 26.97 33.06
N ILE A 23 19.29 27.35 32.85
CA ILE A 23 18.65 27.34 31.52
C ILE A 23 19.23 28.53 30.77
N LEU A 24 20.19 28.27 29.87
CA LEU A 24 20.64 29.26 28.90
C LEU A 24 19.46 29.56 27.96
N PRO A 25 19.19 30.84 27.63
CA PRO A 25 18.16 31.17 26.64
C PRO A 25 18.63 30.63 25.29
N VAL A 26 18.04 29.52 24.86
CA VAL A 26 18.17 29.04 23.49
C VAL A 26 17.46 30.08 22.64
N SER A 27 18.22 31.02 22.08
CA SER A 27 17.76 31.90 21.03
C SER A 27 17.37 31.02 19.85
N PHE A 28 16.08 30.67 19.78
CA PHE A 28 15.48 30.09 18.59
C PHE A 28 15.57 31.15 17.51
N SER A 29 16.66 31.13 16.75
CA SER A 29 16.66 31.74 15.43
C SER A 29 15.53 31.05 14.66
N PHE A 30 14.42 31.77 14.47
CA PHE A 30 13.39 31.36 13.54
C PHE A 30 14.05 31.35 12.16
N ILE A 31 14.61 30.19 11.79
CA ILE A 31 14.98 29.93 10.40
C ILE A 31 13.64 29.91 9.67
N ASN A 32 13.25 31.06 9.12
CA ASN A 32 12.16 31.16 8.18
C ASN A 32 12.54 30.30 6.98
N ARG A 33 12.17 29.02 7.04
CA ARG A 33 12.37 28.07 5.95
C ARG A 33 11.44 28.52 4.83
N GLN A 34 11.97 29.36 3.94
CA GLN A 34 11.33 29.75 2.70
C GLN A 34 10.90 28.47 1.96
N PHE A 35 9.63 28.37 1.59
CA PHE A 35 9.12 27.22 0.85
C PHE A 35 9.87 27.12 -0.49
N SER A 36 10.52 25.97 -0.73
CA SER A 36 11.15 25.68 -2.02
C SER A 36 10.06 25.35 -3.05
N SER A 37 9.73 26.29 -3.93
CA SER A 37 8.92 26.01 -5.13
C SER A 37 9.86 25.67 -6.29
N SER A 38 9.95 24.40 -6.66
CA SER A 38 10.51 24.03 -7.97
C SER A 38 9.46 24.33 -9.05
N PRO A 39 9.85 24.79 -10.25
CA PRO A 39 8.92 24.87 -11.36
C PRO A 39 8.30 23.48 -11.61
N ILE A 40 7.00 23.44 -11.86
CA ILE A 40 6.30 22.21 -12.21
C ILE A 40 6.82 21.75 -13.59
N ALA A 41 7.63 20.69 -13.58
CA ALA A 41 8.02 20.01 -14.80
C ALA A 41 6.83 19.16 -15.28
N TYR A 42 6.13 19.64 -16.31
CA TYR A 42 5.15 18.81 -17.01
C TYR A 42 5.91 17.68 -17.71
N ARG A 43 5.72 16.44 -17.26
CA ARG A 43 6.28 15.27 -17.94
C ARG A 43 5.47 15.06 -19.23
N ILE A 44 6.11 15.21 -20.38
CA ILE A 44 5.56 14.72 -21.65
C ILE A 44 5.40 13.21 -21.58
N ASN A 45 4.23 12.72 -21.97
CA ASN A 45 3.92 11.30 -21.94
C ASN A 45 4.50 10.61 -23.18
N THR A 46 5.70 10.03 -23.06
CA THR A 46 6.39 9.30 -24.14
C THR A 46 5.94 7.82 -24.26
N SER A 47 4.81 7.42 -23.67
CA SER A 47 4.40 6.02 -23.68
C SER A 47 3.89 5.59 -25.05
N THR A 48 4.14 4.34 -25.44
CA THR A 48 3.58 3.69 -26.65
C THR A 48 2.10 3.29 -26.52
N ARG A 49 1.43 3.72 -25.44
CA ARG A 49 0.09 3.26 -25.01
C ARG A 49 -0.95 4.37 -25.18
N THR A 50 -0.76 5.20 -26.19
CA THR A 50 -1.63 6.32 -26.57
C THR A 50 -2.60 5.89 -27.67
N LYS A 51 -3.58 6.74 -27.96
CA LYS A 51 -4.58 6.54 -29.03
C LYS A 51 -3.97 6.37 -30.42
N GLU A 52 -2.85 7.04 -30.68
CA GLU A 52 -2.12 6.95 -31.95
C GLU A 52 -1.58 5.55 -32.23
N ASN A 53 -1.30 4.76 -31.19
CA ASN A 53 -0.67 3.44 -31.31
C ASN A 53 -1.64 2.27 -31.14
N VAL A 54 -2.84 2.52 -30.59
CA VAL A 54 -3.80 1.47 -30.21
C VAL A 54 -5.04 1.57 -31.07
N HIS A 55 -5.18 0.64 -32.01
CA HIS A 55 -6.30 0.59 -32.96
C HIS A 55 -7.23 -0.61 -32.73
N ASP A 56 -6.76 -1.67 -32.07
CA ASP A 56 -7.55 -2.88 -31.83
C ASP A 56 -8.24 -2.86 -30.46
N LEU A 57 -9.44 -3.44 -30.38
CA LEU A 57 -10.16 -3.55 -29.11
C LEU A 57 -9.44 -4.48 -28.12
N GLU A 58 -8.93 -5.61 -28.60
CA GLU A 58 -8.25 -6.60 -27.75
C GLU A 58 -7.01 -6.00 -27.08
N THR A 59 -6.20 -5.25 -27.83
CA THR A 59 -5.03 -4.55 -27.27
C THR A 59 -5.46 -3.50 -26.24
N PHE A 60 -6.48 -2.69 -26.55
CA PHE A 60 -7.03 -1.70 -25.62
C PHE A 60 -7.49 -2.34 -24.29
N LEU A 61 -8.33 -3.38 -24.35
CA LEU A 61 -8.88 -4.05 -23.17
C LEU A 61 -7.79 -4.74 -22.34
N THR A 62 -6.76 -5.27 -23.00
CA THR A 62 -5.59 -5.87 -22.33
C THR A 62 -4.79 -4.81 -21.56
N LEU A 63 -4.54 -3.65 -22.17
CA LEU A 63 -3.71 -2.59 -21.57
C LEU A 63 -4.37 -1.95 -20.35
N ILE A 64 -5.70 -1.80 -20.34
CA ILE A 64 -6.44 -1.27 -19.18
C ILE A 64 -6.63 -2.30 -18.06
N GLY A 65 -6.45 -3.59 -18.33
CA GLY A 65 -6.47 -4.68 -17.35
C GLY A 65 -7.83 -4.95 -16.69
N ARG A 66 -7.82 -5.36 -15.41
CA ARG A 66 -9.01 -5.72 -14.61
C ARG A 66 -9.93 -6.77 -15.27
N ASN A 67 -9.34 -7.74 -15.98
CA ASN A 67 -10.04 -8.79 -16.73
C ASN A 67 -11.08 -8.25 -17.74
N CYS A 68 -10.89 -7.04 -18.28
CA CYS A 68 -11.85 -6.47 -19.23
C CYS A 68 -11.85 -7.18 -20.59
N ILE A 69 -10.83 -8.00 -20.89
CA ILE A 69 -10.69 -8.78 -22.12
C ILE A 69 -11.85 -9.79 -22.32
N GLU A 70 -12.46 -10.27 -21.23
CA GLU A 70 -13.59 -11.21 -21.26
C GLU A 70 -14.81 -10.65 -22.01
N HIS A 71 -14.93 -9.33 -22.12
CA HIS A 71 -16.06 -8.66 -22.77
C HIS A 71 -15.81 -8.33 -24.26
N LYS A 72 -14.73 -8.81 -24.88
CA LYS A 72 -14.37 -8.48 -26.27
C LYS A 72 -15.44 -8.92 -27.29
N GLU A 73 -16.01 -10.10 -27.09
CA GLU A 73 -17.00 -10.70 -27.99
C GLU A 73 -18.32 -9.92 -27.99
N LEU A 74 -18.66 -9.25 -26.88
CA LEU A 74 -19.86 -8.42 -26.76
C LEU A 74 -19.83 -7.17 -27.65
N PHE A 75 -18.65 -6.76 -28.11
CA PHE A 75 -18.42 -5.61 -28.98
C PHE A 75 -17.91 -6.02 -30.36
N GLU A 76 -18.13 -7.27 -30.76
CA GLU A 76 -17.75 -7.77 -32.10
C GLU A 76 -16.24 -7.66 -32.38
N ASN A 77 -15.41 -7.64 -31.32
CA ASN A 77 -13.96 -7.39 -31.36
C ASN A 77 -13.54 -6.05 -32.00
N ASP A 78 -14.47 -5.12 -32.19
CA ASP A 78 -14.25 -3.84 -32.84
C ASP A 78 -14.17 -2.68 -31.85
N LEU A 79 -13.14 -1.84 -32.01
CA LEU A 79 -12.88 -0.69 -31.14
C LEU A 79 -13.91 0.41 -31.37
N GLU A 80 -14.31 0.68 -32.60
CA GLU A 80 -15.27 1.74 -32.92
C GLU A 80 -16.65 1.44 -32.32
N THR A 81 -17.09 0.19 -32.44
CA THR A 81 -18.31 -0.34 -31.81
C THR A 81 -18.30 -0.14 -30.29
N PHE A 82 -17.17 -0.42 -29.64
CA PHE A 82 -17.01 -0.14 -28.20
C PHE A 82 -17.10 1.37 -27.89
N LEU A 83 -16.42 2.21 -28.67
CA LEU A 83 -16.39 3.66 -28.46
C LEU A 83 -17.78 4.30 -28.62
N ALA A 84 -18.56 3.85 -29.62
CA ALA A 84 -19.92 4.30 -29.86
C ALA A 84 -20.92 3.83 -28.78
N THR A 85 -20.62 2.71 -28.12
CA THR A 85 -21.57 2.09 -27.19
C THR A 85 -21.84 2.96 -25.94
N THR A 86 -23.12 3.08 -25.58
CA THR A 86 -23.59 3.84 -24.41
C THR A 86 -23.71 2.96 -23.16
N SER A 87 -23.79 3.61 -21.98
CA SER A 87 -23.91 2.91 -20.71
C SER A 87 -25.16 2.02 -20.59
N LYS A 88 -26.26 2.38 -21.27
CA LYS A 88 -27.51 1.60 -21.28
C LYS A 88 -27.33 0.30 -22.08
N LYS A 89 -26.73 0.38 -23.27
CA LYS A 89 -26.44 -0.79 -24.13
C LYS A 89 -25.51 -1.78 -23.42
N MET A 90 -24.44 -1.30 -22.76
CA MET A 90 -23.56 -2.14 -21.94
C MET A 90 -24.27 -2.84 -20.78
N LYS A 91 -25.26 -2.18 -20.15
CA LYS A 91 -26.09 -2.80 -19.10
C LYS A 91 -26.92 -3.94 -19.68
N ASN A 92 -27.52 -3.74 -20.84
CA ASN A 92 -28.35 -4.75 -21.51
C ASN A 92 -27.53 -5.96 -21.99
N MET A 93 -26.26 -5.75 -22.36
CA MET A 93 -25.30 -6.82 -22.68
C MET A 93 -24.87 -7.65 -21.46
N GLY A 94 -25.28 -7.29 -20.24
CA GLY A 94 -24.96 -8.04 -19.02
C GLY A 94 -23.63 -7.68 -18.35
N ILE A 95 -22.98 -6.58 -18.75
CA ILE A 95 -21.72 -6.15 -18.12
C ILE A 95 -21.99 -5.62 -16.70
N ASP A 96 -21.24 -6.13 -15.72
CA ASP A 96 -21.34 -5.68 -14.33
C ASP A 96 -21.16 -4.16 -14.19
N THR A 97 -21.84 -3.57 -13.21
CA THR A 97 -21.82 -2.12 -13.01
C THR A 97 -20.41 -1.59 -12.72
N ARG A 98 -19.57 -2.37 -12.02
CA ARG A 98 -18.20 -1.94 -11.68
C ARG A 98 -17.28 -1.95 -12.89
N THR A 99 -17.34 -2.98 -13.72
CA THR A 99 -16.55 -3.09 -14.97
C THR A 99 -17.03 -2.04 -15.97
N ARG A 100 -18.34 -1.88 -16.15
CA ARG A 100 -18.94 -0.84 -17.01
C ARG A 100 -18.49 0.58 -16.66
N ARG A 101 -18.50 0.96 -15.37
CA ARG A 101 -17.99 2.27 -14.93
C ARG A 101 -16.50 2.46 -15.22
N TYR A 102 -15.72 1.39 -15.10
CA TYR A 102 -14.29 1.42 -15.39
C TYR A 102 -14.03 1.61 -16.89
N LEU A 103 -14.73 0.86 -17.74
CA LEU A 103 -14.67 0.97 -19.19
C LEU A 103 -15.06 2.36 -19.67
N LEU A 104 -16.18 2.93 -19.19
CA LEU A 104 -16.60 4.27 -19.57
C LEU A 104 -15.61 5.36 -19.15
N ARG A 105 -14.99 5.21 -17.98
CA ARG A 105 -13.91 6.12 -17.53
C ARG A 105 -12.71 6.05 -18.46
N TRP A 106 -12.29 4.85 -18.88
CA TRP A 106 -11.17 4.68 -19.79
C TRP A 106 -11.50 5.11 -21.22
N LYS A 107 -12.72 4.85 -21.70
CA LYS A 107 -13.25 5.39 -22.95
C LYS A 107 -13.11 6.90 -23.01
N HIS A 108 -13.57 7.60 -21.97
CA HIS A 108 -13.43 9.05 -21.90
C HIS A 108 -11.96 9.51 -21.90
N LYS A 109 -11.08 8.82 -21.17
CA LYS A 109 -9.65 9.16 -21.14
C LYS A 109 -8.95 8.94 -22.48
N PHE A 110 -9.34 7.86 -23.18
CA PHE A 110 -8.79 7.49 -24.47
C PHE A 110 -9.22 8.46 -25.57
N VAL A 111 -10.50 8.83 -25.63
CA VAL A 111 -11.01 9.78 -26.64
C VAL A 111 -10.37 11.16 -26.50
N ASN A 112 -10.17 11.62 -25.25
CA ASN A 112 -9.62 12.94 -24.93
C ASN A 112 -8.10 12.93 -24.70
N ASP A 113 -7.41 11.82 -24.96
CA ASP A 113 -5.95 11.69 -24.83
C ASP A 113 -5.38 12.16 -23.47
N LEU A 114 -6.13 11.93 -22.39
CA LEU A 114 -5.79 12.48 -21.06
C LEU A 114 -4.69 11.73 -20.32
N GLU A 115 -4.58 10.42 -20.55
CA GLU A 115 -3.67 9.54 -19.83
C GLU A 115 -3.31 8.33 -20.71
N PRO A 116 -2.06 7.84 -20.63
CA PRO A 116 -1.71 6.62 -21.34
C PRO A 116 -2.45 5.41 -20.77
N LEU A 117 -2.80 4.47 -21.64
CA LEU A 117 -3.53 3.28 -21.26
C LEU A 117 -2.71 2.44 -20.28
N ARG A 118 -3.23 2.22 -19.08
CA ARG A 118 -2.61 1.38 -18.06
C ARG A 118 -3.65 0.79 -17.15
N GLU A 119 -3.29 -0.26 -16.42
CA GLU A 119 -4.18 -0.77 -15.39
C GLU A 119 -4.14 0.10 -14.14
N HIS A 120 -5.29 0.67 -13.76
CA HIS A 120 -5.46 1.19 -12.41
C HIS A 120 -5.76 0.02 -11.46
N LYS A 121 -4.75 -0.54 -10.81
CA LYS A 121 -4.93 -1.68 -9.89
C LYS A 121 -5.86 -1.35 -8.74
N ARG A 122 -6.61 -2.37 -8.28
CA ARG A 122 -7.45 -2.25 -7.08
C ARG A 122 -6.60 -2.46 -5.84
N GLY A 123 -6.92 -1.74 -4.77
CA GLY A 123 -6.27 -1.97 -3.47
C GLY A 123 -6.64 -3.35 -2.92
N VAL A 124 -5.62 -4.13 -2.54
CA VAL A 124 -5.79 -5.45 -1.92
C VAL A 124 -5.40 -5.35 -0.45
N LYS A 125 -6.17 -6.00 0.44
CA LYS A 125 -5.87 -6.02 1.87
C LYS A 125 -4.74 -7.00 2.17
N LYS A 126 -3.67 -6.53 2.80
CA LYS A 126 -2.60 -7.40 3.33
C LYS A 126 -3.08 -8.12 4.59
N ASN A 127 -2.90 -9.45 4.66
CA ASN A 127 -3.21 -10.27 5.84
C ASN A 127 -4.63 -10.05 6.43
N GLY A 128 -5.64 -9.84 5.58
CA GLY A 128 -7.02 -9.60 6.03
C GLY A 128 -7.32 -8.16 6.50
N GLY A 129 -6.36 -7.25 6.38
CA GLY A 129 -6.44 -5.86 6.83
C GLY A 129 -5.93 -5.67 8.26
N GLU A 130 -5.80 -4.41 8.67
CA GLU A 130 -5.17 -4.01 9.93
C GLU A 130 -5.70 -4.77 11.15
N ARG A 131 -7.03 -4.76 11.35
CA ARG A 131 -7.68 -5.38 12.52
C ARG A 131 -7.50 -6.91 12.60
N LYS A 132 -7.46 -7.59 11.45
CA LYS A 132 -7.38 -9.07 11.39
C LYS A 132 -5.96 -9.60 11.20
N ALA A 133 -4.98 -8.72 10.91
CA ALA A 133 -3.62 -9.10 10.58
C ALA A 133 -2.97 -10.01 11.64
N LYS A 134 -3.08 -9.65 12.93
CA LYS A 134 -2.48 -10.44 14.02
C LYS A 134 -3.06 -11.85 14.09
N ALA A 135 -4.39 -11.98 14.01
CA ALA A 135 -5.08 -13.26 14.05
C ALA A 135 -4.80 -14.14 12.82
N VAL A 136 -4.67 -13.54 11.63
CA VAL A 136 -4.30 -14.26 10.41
C VAL A 136 -2.86 -14.77 10.50
N LEU A 137 -1.93 -13.91 10.96
CA LEU A 137 -0.53 -14.29 11.11
C LEU A 137 -0.32 -15.38 12.17
N ALA A 138 -1.02 -15.30 13.30
CA ALA A 138 -0.96 -16.32 14.34
C ALA A 138 -1.43 -17.69 13.82
N ARG A 139 -2.58 -17.73 13.11
CA ARG A 139 -3.09 -18.96 12.48
C ARG A 139 -2.11 -19.54 11.46
N LYS A 140 -1.55 -18.69 10.59
CA LYS A 140 -0.53 -19.12 9.61
C LYS A 140 0.69 -19.74 10.28
N LYS A 141 1.19 -19.13 11.36
CA LYS A 141 2.34 -19.65 12.12
C LYS A 141 2.04 -20.98 12.80
N ALA A 142 0.85 -21.11 13.42
CA ALA A 142 0.45 -22.35 14.08
C ALA A 142 0.33 -23.52 13.09
N LEU A 143 -0.25 -23.26 11.91
CA LEU A 143 -0.39 -24.26 10.85
C LEU A 143 0.98 -24.70 10.29
N ALA A 144 1.86 -23.75 9.99
CA ALA A 144 3.22 -24.05 9.54
C ALA A 144 4.03 -24.85 10.58
N ARG A 145 3.80 -24.60 11.87
CA ARG A 145 4.43 -25.39 12.94
C ARG A 145 3.92 -26.83 12.96
N ARG A 146 2.63 -27.06 12.74
CA ARG A 146 2.05 -28.42 12.68
C ARG A 146 2.60 -29.19 11.48
N GLU A 147 2.60 -28.57 10.30
CA GLU A 147 3.14 -29.16 9.07
C GLU A 147 4.62 -29.52 9.20
N ALA A 148 5.43 -28.64 9.82
CA ALA A 148 6.84 -28.95 10.06
C ALA A 148 7.07 -30.15 10.98
N LEU A 149 6.14 -30.41 11.92
CA LEU A 149 6.20 -31.60 12.77
C LEU A 149 5.78 -32.85 12.00
N GLU A 150 4.74 -32.76 11.17
CA GLU A 150 4.26 -33.86 10.31
C GLU A 150 5.36 -34.29 9.33
N ASN A 151 5.94 -33.34 8.59
CA ASN A 151 7.03 -33.62 7.66
C ASN A 151 8.26 -34.20 8.35
N ALA A 152 8.61 -33.73 9.56
CA ALA A 152 9.72 -34.29 10.32
C ALA A 152 9.47 -35.73 10.77
N GLY A 153 8.21 -36.08 11.07
CA GLY A 153 7.79 -37.45 11.36
C GLY A 153 7.95 -38.34 10.13
N GLU A 154 7.42 -37.91 8.99
CA GLU A 154 7.55 -38.61 7.70
C GLU A 154 9.02 -38.82 7.32
N GLU A 155 9.87 -37.79 7.44
CA GLU A 155 11.32 -37.91 7.19
C GLU A 155 12.01 -38.91 8.12
N THR A 156 11.53 -39.08 9.36
CA THR A 156 12.07 -40.09 10.27
C THR A 156 11.60 -41.49 9.89
N GLU A 157 10.36 -41.65 9.45
CA GLU A 157 9.81 -42.93 9.01
C GLU A 157 10.51 -43.41 7.72
N ASP A 158 10.71 -42.53 6.74
CA ASP A 158 11.40 -42.84 5.47
C ASP A 158 12.90 -43.18 5.65
N ARG A 159 13.52 -42.77 6.77
CA ARG A 159 14.92 -43.12 7.10
C ARG A 159 15.06 -44.46 7.82
N ILE A 160 13.97 -45.01 8.34
CA ILE A 160 13.97 -46.25 9.12
C ILE A 160 13.64 -47.47 8.24
N PHE A 161 13.03 -47.24 7.06
CA PHE A 161 12.85 -48.24 6.00
C PHE A 161 13.98 -48.19 4.96
#